data_AF-A0A519DBY7-F1
#
_entry.id   AF-A0A519DBY7-F1
#
_cell.length_a   1.000
_cell.length_b   1.000
_cell.length_c   1.000
_cell.angle_alpha   90.00
_cell.angle_beta   90.00
_cell.angle_gamma   90.00
#
_symmetry.space_group_name_H-M   'P 1'
#
loop_
_entity.id
_entity.type
_entity.pdbx_description
1 polymer ?
#
loop_
_entity_poly.entity_id
_entity_poly.type
_entity_poly.pdbx_seq_one_letter_code
_entity_poly.pdbx_strand_id
1 'polypeptide(L)'
;MEPSKLATIAKMRALGYSQREIAEEIGVSQPSVAYQLRKLKRMSVEGSRDELLSRILLGGFLGSLSGSALAGFLRFSNTNDEKESPLSPDTFDDAI
;
A
#
# COMPACT_ATOMS: atom_id res chain seq x y z
N MET A 1 5.63 18.75 1.03
CA MET A 1 5.12 17.90 -0.06
C MET A 1 3.81 17.32 0.40
N GLU A 2 2.80 17.37 -0.44
CA GLU A 2 1.44 16.92 -0.09
C GLU A 2 1.40 15.42 0.25
N PRO A 3 0.57 15.00 1.22
CA PRO A 3 0.40 13.59 1.59
C PRO A 3 0.01 12.70 0.40
N SER A 4 -0.83 13.22 -0.50
CA SER A 4 -1.25 12.52 -1.73
C SER A 4 -0.09 12.22 -2.67
N LYS A 5 0.84 13.18 -2.85
CA LYS A 5 2.07 12.98 -3.63
C LYS A 5 3.00 11.97 -2.97
N LEU A 6 3.10 11.99 -1.63
CA LEU A 6 3.91 11.01 -0.89
C LEU A 6 3.34 9.59 -1.02
N ALA A 7 2.02 9.43 -0.95
CA ALA A 7 1.35 8.16 -1.18
C ALA A 7 1.57 7.65 -2.60
N THR A 8 1.53 8.54 -3.59
CA THR A 8 1.80 8.19 -4.99
C THR A 8 3.24 7.72 -5.18
N ILE A 9 4.22 8.42 -4.60
CA ILE A 9 5.63 8.00 -4.59
C ILE A 9 5.80 6.60 -4.00
N ALA A 10 5.18 6.32 -2.85
CA ALA A 10 5.28 5.03 -2.19
C ALA A 10 4.65 3.90 -3.04
N LYS A 11 3.44 4.12 -3.57
CA LYS A 11 2.75 3.15 -4.42
C LYS A 11 3.52 2.83 -5.69
N MET A 12 3.90 3.85 -6.46
CA MET A 12 4.63 3.65 -7.71
C MET A 12 5.99 2.99 -7.45
N ARG A 13 6.69 3.37 -6.37
CA ARG A 13 7.95 2.70 -6.05
C ARG A 13 7.77 1.22 -5.72
N ALA A 14 6.70 0.85 -5.01
CA ALA A 14 6.37 -0.54 -4.72
C ALA A 14 6.05 -1.35 -5.99
N LEU A 15 5.51 -0.70 -7.02
CA LEU A 15 5.22 -1.30 -8.33
C LEU A 15 6.44 -1.36 -9.27
N GLY A 16 7.60 -0.88 -8.83
CA GLY A 16 8.85 -0.98 -9.59
C GLY A 16 9.21 0.22 -10.47
N TYR A 17 8.36 1.26 -10.52
CA TYR A 17 8.65 2.46 -11.31
C TYR A 17 9.94 3.16 -10.86
N SER A 18 10.61 3.79 -11.82
CA SER A 18 11.81 4.60 -11.61
C SER A 18 11.47 5.95 -10.99
N GLN A 19 12.45 6.57 -10.31
CA GLN A 19 12.25 7.90 -9.69
C GLN A 19 11.95 8.99 -10.73
N ARG A 20 12.42 8.81 -11.97
CA ARG A 20 12.15 9.73 -13.08
C ARG A 20 10.68 9.66 -13.48
N GLU A 21 10.16 8.46 -13.71
CA GLU A 21 8.73 8.24 -14.06
C GLU A 21 7.82 8.75 -12.94
N ILE A 22 8.18 8.52 -11.67
CA ILE A 22 7.42 9.04 -10.52
C ILE A 22 7.43 10.58 -10.50
N ALA A 23 8.57 11.21 -10.80
CA ALA A 23 8.72 12.66 -10.81
C ALA A 23 7.89 13.31 -11.92
N GLU A 24 7.89 12.69 -13.11
CA GLU A 24 7.06 13.07 -14.25
C GLU A 24 5.57 12.97 -13.91
N GLU A 25 5.13 11.86 -13.31
CA GLU A 25 3.73 11.62 -12.92
C GLU A 25 3.17 12.71 -11.97
N ILE A 26 3.92 13.08 -10.94
CA ILE A 26 3.41 14.00 -9.89
C ILE A 26 3.86 15.45 -10.06
N GLY A 27 4.52 15.77 -11.17
CA GLY A 27 4.98 17.11 -11.53
C GLY A 27 5.98 17.69 -10.52
N VAL A 28 7.02 16.93 -10.17
CA VAL A 28 8.10 17.39 -9.27
C VAL A 28 9.47 17.01 -9.82
N SER A 29 10.55 17.44 -9.17
CA SER A 29 11.90 17.05 -9.56
C SER A 29 12.25 15.61 -9.10
N GLN A 30 13.04 14.88 -9.89
CA GLN A 30 13.58 13.57 -9.51
C GLN A 30 14.35 13.60 -8.16
N PRO A 31 15.21 14.60 -7.87
CA PRO A 31 15.84 14.72 -6.55
C PRO A 31 14.83 14.85 -5.39
N SER A 32 13.71 15.54 -5.61
CA SER A 32 12.64 15.61 -4.61
C SER A 32 12.07 14.22 -4.31
N VAL A 33 11.82 13.39 -5.33
CA VAL A 33 11.38 12.00 -5.15
C VAL A 33 12.42 11.18 -4.37
N ALA A 34 13.70 11.29 -4.76
CA ALA A 34 14.80 10.59 -4.10
C ALA A 34 14.89 10.93 -2.60
N TYR A 35 14.77 12.21 -2.27
CA TYR A 35 14.76 12.68 -0.89
C TYR A 35 13.63 12.05 -0.07
N GLN A 36 12.43 11.98 -0.65
CA GLN A 36 11.25 11.46 0.04
C GLN A 36 11.35 9.95 0.25
N LEU A 37 11.81 9.20 -0.75
CA LEU A 37 12.10 7.77 -0.59
C LEU A 37 13.15 7.50 0.49
N ARG A 38 14.22 8.31 0.58
CA ARG A 38 15.20 8.21 1.68
C ARG A 38 14.57 8.49 3.04
N LYS A 39 13.70 9.49 3.12
CA LYS A 39 12.97 9.82 4.35
C LYS A 39 12.07 8.66 4.78
N LEU A 40 11.30 8.10 3.85
CA LEU A 40 10.45 6.93 4.09
C LEU A 40 11.26 5.72 4.57
N LYS A 41 12.39 5.43 3.92
CA LYS A 41 13.29 4.35 4.33
C LYS A 41 13.78 4.54 5.76
N ARG A 42 14.24 5.74 6.13
CA ARG A 42 14.70 6.03 7.49
C ARG A 42 13.58 5.81 8.53
N MET A 43 12.40 6.36 8.27
CA MET A 43 11.26 6.20 9.18
C MET A 43 10.83 4.71 9.31
N SER A 44 11.01 3.90 8.25
CA SER A 44 10.73 2.46 8.27
C SER A 44 11.78 1.61 9.04
N VAL A 45 12.94 2.20 9.34
CA VAL A 45 14.00 1.58 10.14
C VAL A 45 13.85 1.99 11.61
N GLU A 46 13.39 3.20 11.86
CA GLU A 46 13.19 3.77 13.21
C GLU A 46 11.85 3.34 13.86
N GLY A 47 10.89 2.81 13.09
CA GLY A 47 9.56 2.43 13.61
C GLY A 47 8.91 1.26 12.86
N SER A 48 7.65 0.95 13.20
CA SER A 48 6.88 -0.10 12.54
C SER A 48 6.61 0.25 11.07
N ARG A 49 7.07 -0.63 10.17
CA ARG A 49 6.89 -0.46 8.71
C ARG A 49 5.43 -0.44 8.32
N ASP A 50 4.62 -1.28 8.95
CA ASP A 50 3.20 -1.44 8.66
C ASP A 50 2.40 -0.23 9.11
N GLU A 51 2.77 0.36 10.25
CA GLU A 51 2.17 1.60 10.73
C GLU A 51 2.50 2.77 9.81
N LEU A 52 3.75 2.86 9.35
CA LEU A 52 4.18 3.89 8.40
C LEU A 52 3.47 3.75 7.06
N LEU A 53 3.36 2.54 6.53
CA LEU A 53 2.70 2.24 5.27
C LEU A 53 1.21 2.58 5.36
N SER A 54 0.56 2.16 6.45
CA SER A 54 -0.82 2.50 6.76
C SER A 54 -1.02 4.00 6.87
N ARG A 55 -0.16 4.74 7.58
CA ARG A 55 -0.25 6.21 7.70
C ARG A 55 -0.10 6.91 6.35
N ILE A 56 0.76 6.42 5.46
CA ILE A 56 0.96 7.04 4.14
C ILE A 56 -0.21 6.74 3.22
N LEU A 57 -0.65 5.48 3.16
CA LEU A 57 -1.77 5.07 2.33
C LEU A 57 -3.06 5.71 2.82
N LEU A 58 -3.33 5.64 4.12
CA LEU A 58 -4.52 6.21 4.74
C LEU A 58 -4.46 7.73 4.78
N GLY A 59 -3.29 8.35 5.01
CA GLY A 59 -3.14 9.81 4.97
C GLY A 59 -3.29 10.40 3.56
N GLY A 60 -2.83 9.68 2.52
CA GLY A 60 -3.11 10.03 1.13
C GLY A 60 -4.57 9.82 0.73
N PHE A 61 -5.28 8.93 1.42
CA PHE A 61 -6.69 8.58 1.18
C PHE A 61 -7.66 9.47 1.97
N LEU A 62 -7.38 9.77 3.24
CA LEU A 62 -8.15 10.68 4.10
C LEU A 62 -8.15 12.11 3.57
N GLY A 63 -7.10 12.54 2.86
CA GLY A 63 -7.08 13.80 2.15
C GLY A 63 -7.98 13.84 0.90
N SER A 64 -8.47 12.69 0.41
CA SER A 64 -9.30 12.59 -0.80
C SER A 64 -10.67 11.93 -0.59
N LEU A 65 -11.01 11.48 0.62
CA LEU A 65 -12.22 10.68 0.85
C LEU A 65 -13.23 11.26 1.84
N SER A 66 -14.46 11.33 1.34
CA SER A 66 -15.71 11.17 2.09
C SER A 66 -15.73 9.80 2.83
N GLY A 67 -16.38 9.73 4.00
CA GLY A 67 -16.29 8.60 4.94
C GLY A 67 -16.64 7.20 4.40
N SER A 68 -17.21 7.09 3.20
CA SER A 68 -17.65 5.83 2.59
C SER A 68 -16.52 4.87 2.19
N ALA A 69 -15.40 5.36 1.66
CA ALA A 69 -14.33 4.44 1.25
C ALA A 69 -13.28 4.15 2.33
N LEU A 70 -13.25 4.91 3.45
CA LEU A 70 -12.64 4.43 4.71
C LEU A 70 -13.39 3.21 5.25
N ALA A 71 -14.73 3.24 5.22
CA ALA A 71 -15.55 2.09 5.58
C ALA A 71 -15.33 0.89 4.63
N GLY A 72 -15.15 1.14 3.33
CA GLY A 72 -14.79 0.11 2.34
C GLY A 72 -13.45 -0.58 2.64
N PHE A 73 -12.42 0.18 3.01
CA PHE A 73 -11.12 -0.35 3.39
C PHE A 73 -11.18 -1.20 4.67
N LEU A 74 -11.85 -0.70 5.72
CA LEU A 74 -12.03 -1.45 6.97
C LEU A 74 -12.82 -2.76 6.77
N ARG A 75 -13.82 -2.74 5.89
CA ARG A 75 -14.57 -3.94 5.51
C ARG A 75 -13.69 -4.93 4.75
N PHE A 76 -12.86 -4.45 3.83
CA PHE A 76 -11.90 -5.29 3.10
C PHE A 76 -10.86 -5.92 4.03
N SER A 77 -10.32 -5.17 5.00
CA SER A 77 -9.35 -5.71 5.97
C SER A 77 -9.98 -6.76 6.90
N ASN A 78 -11.23 -6.58 7.33
CA ASN A 78 -11.94 -7.58 8.14
C ASN A 78 -12.37 -8.85 7.36
N THR A 79 -12.32 -8.84 6.02
CA THR A 79 -12.78 -9.98 5.20
C THR A 79 -11.68 -11.03 4.99
N ASN A 80 -10.42 -10.75 5.33
CA ASN A 80 -9.30 -11.67 5.09
C ASN A 80 -9.01 -12.67 6.23
N ASP A 81 -9.74 -12.63 7.35
CA ASP A 81 -9.55 -13.59 8.46
C ASP A 81 -10.45 -14.83 8.39
N GLU A 82 -11.39 -14.92 7.45
CA GLU A 82 -12.33 -16.06 7.36
C GLU A 82 -12.44 -16.62 5.94
N LYS A 83 -11.37 -17.28 5.45
CA LYS A 83 -11.50 -18.42 4.51
C LYS A 83 -10.38 -19.43 4.74
N GLU A 84 -10.34 -20.04 5.93
CA GLU A 84 -9.99 -21.45 6.00
C GLU A 84 -11.11 -22.21 5.27
N SER A 85 -10.87 -22.55 3.99
CA SER A 85 -11.66 -23.62 3.37
C SER A 85 -11.25 -24.90 4.07
N PRO A 86 -12.13 -25.62 4.79
CA PRO A 86 -11.82 -27.00 5.13
C PRO A 86 -11.61 -27.72 3.80
N LEU A 87 -10.40 -28.22 3.59
CA LEU A 87 -10.10 -29.15 2.51
C LEU A 87 -11.15 -30.27 2.61
N SER A 88 -12.08 -30.29 1.67
CA SER A 88 -12.95 -31.44 1.44
C SER A 88 -12.02 -32.64 1.27
N PRO A 89 -12.21 -33.76 2.00
CA PRO A 89 -11.43 -34.95 1.75
C PRO A 89 -11.76 -35.44 0.34
N ASP A 90 -10.84 -35.19 -0.59
CA ASP A 90 -10.91 -35.70 -1.94
C ASP A 90 -11.05 -37.22 -1.88
N THR A 91 -12.06 -37.69 -2.60
CA THR A 91 -12.37 -39.07 -2.93
C THR A 91 -11.15 -39.77 -3.53
N PHE A 92 -10.28 -40.33 -2.70
CA PHE A 92 -9.31 -41.35 -3.10
C PHE A 92 -9.97 -42.72 -2.98
N ASP A 93 -10.87 -43.07 -3.90
CA ASP A 93 -11.34 -44.45 -3.97
C ASP A 93 -11.84 -44.90 -5.35
N ASP A 94 -11.39 -44.27 -6.45
CA ASP A 94 -11.66 -44.78 -7.80
C ASP A 94 -10.46 -44.57 -8.73
N ALA A 95 -9.35 -45.23 -8.44
CA ALA A 95 -8.32 -45.56 -9.43
C ALA A 95 -7.39 -46.66 -8.90
N ILE A 96 -7.73 -47.92 -9.22
CA ILE A 96 -6.89 -49.05 -9.70
C ILE A 96 -7.61 -50.37 -9.36
#